data_AF-A0A966YME6-F1
#
_entry.id   AF-A0A966YME6-F1
#
_cell.length_a   1.000
_cell.length_b   1.000
_cell.length_c   1.000
_cell.angle_alpha   90.00
_cell.angle_beta   90.00
_cell.angle_gamma   90.00
#
_symmetry.space_group_name_H-M   'P 1'
#
loop_
_entity.id
_entity.type
_entity.pdbx_description
1 polymer ?
#
loop_
_entity_poly.entity_id
_entity_poly.type
_entity_poly.pdbx_seq_one_letter_code
_entity_poly.pdbx_strand_id
1 'polypeptide(L)'
;MPAQRTDPSGCERVHSPTFHGGLAYHDTLALLDPARLVWGLADAVESLGGIIHDGTRVDDIDDTNGRLTLRSGAHTVVADRVIVATNAWAEPIRQMRRYIVPVYDHVLMTEPLTSEQLEAIGWDDRAGLNDSGHQFHYYRRTHDDRILWGGYDANYYFGNGMGPEYEDRRSSHELIARHFFETFPQLEGLGFSHRWAGPIGTTSKFAATYGTRFDGRLSWVGGYTGLGVGASRFGARVALDLVDGLETERTALRMVRRKPMPFPPEPLRSLAIQTTRRAIAKADRTGKEGWLLRSLARLGVGFDS
;
A
#
# COMPACT_ATOMS: atom_id res chain seq x y z
N MET A 1 15.50 22.36 11.73
CA MET A 1 14.62 22.11 10.56
C MET A 1 14.29 23.46 9.94
N PRO A 2 14.57 23.70 8.65
CA PRO A 2 14.11 24.94 8.03
C PRO A 2 12.57 24.89 7.93
N ALA A 3 11.95 26.03 8.22
CA ALA A 3 10.50 26.19 8.20
C ALA A 3 9.92 25.76 6.83
N GLN A 4 9.01 24.80 6.86
CA GLN A 4 8.23 24.39 5.70
C GLN A 4 7.37 25.59 5.27
N ARG A 5 7.54 26.05 4.03
CA ARG A 5 6.62 27.02 3.43
C ARG A 5 5.32 26.28 3.12
N THR A 6 4.34 26.40 3.99
CA THR A 6 2.95 26.09 3.65
C THR A 6 2.45 27.21 2.75
N ASP A 7 2.38 26.95 1.44
CA ASP A 7 1.71 27.86 0.52
C ASP A 7 0.19 27.63 0.62
N PRO A 8 -0.60 28.63 1.07
CA PRO A 8 -2.06 28.51 1.13
C PRO A 8 -2.73 28.36 -0.24
N SER A 9 -2.00 28.60 -1.34
CA SER A 9 -2.52 28.56 -2.72
C SER A 9 -2.81 27.16 -3.26
N GLY A 10 -2.50 26.08 -2.54
CA GLY A 10 -2.63 24.71 -3.03
C GLY A 10 -4.02 24.37 -3.59
N CYS A 11 -5.09 24.96 -3.03
CA CYS A 11 -6.46 24.78 -3.53
C CYS A 11 -6.84 25.61 -4.75
N GLU A 12 -6.16 26.72 -5.02
CA GLU A 12 -6.48 27.56 -6.19
C GLU A 12 -5.99 26.93 -7.51
N ARG A 13 -5.23 25.84 -7.43
CA ARG A 13 -4.58 25.19 -8.57
C ARG A 13 -5.34 24.01 -9.15
N VAL A 14 -6.38 23.52 -8.47
CA VAL A 14 -7.21 22.43 -8.97
C VAL A 14 -8.66 22.79 -8.70
N HIS A 15 -9.41 23.00 -9.77
CA HIS A 15 -10.79 23.45 -9.70
C HIS A 15 -11.70 22.29 -9.31
N SER A 16 -12.06 22.21 -8.04
CA SER A 16 -13.02 21.25 -7.53
C SER A 16 -13.89 21.90 -6.46
N PRO A 17 -15.22 21.70 -6.48
CA PRO A 17 -16.10 22.20 -5.42
C PRO A 17 -15.93 21.45 -4.10
N THR A 18 -15.25 20.30 -4.09
CA THR A 18 -15.04 19.50 -2.86
C THR A 18 -13.79 19.92 -2.10
N PHE A 19 -12.93 20.76 -2.69
CA PHE A 19 -11.70 21.20 -2.04
C PHE A 19 -11.93 22.48 -1.23
N HIS A 20 -11.59 22.44 0.05
CA HIS A 20 -11.74 23.56 0.99
C HIS A 20 -10.41 24.22 1.39
N GLY A 21 -9.30 23.53 1.16
CA GLY A 21 -7.95 23.94 1.54
C GLY A 21 -6.94 22.84 1.20
N GLY A 22 -5.67 23.19 1.05
CA GLY A 22 -4.64 22.25 0.60
C GLY A 22 -3.27 22.54 1.21
N LEU A 23 -2.47 21.49 1.35
CA LEU A 23 -1.06 21.57 1.72
C LEU A 23 -0.23 21.05 0.54
N ALA A 24 0.70 21.87 0.05
CA ALA A 24 1.56 21.51 -1.06
C ALA A 24 2.98 21.22 -0.57
N TYR A 25 3.57 20.15 -1.11
CA TYR A 25 4.95 19.74 -0.86
C TYR A 25 5.68 19.56 -2.19
N HIS A 26 6.59 20.48 -2.51
CA HIS A 26 7.26 20.50 -3.82
C HIS A 26 8.61 19.79 -3.82
N ASP A 27 9.33 19.78 -2.69
CA ASP A 27 10.75 19.36 -2.66
C ASP A 27 10.99 18.03 -1.92
N THR A 28 9.94 17.42 -1.37
CA THR A 28 10.07 16.23 -0.50
C THR A 28 9.35 15.00 -1.03
N LEU A 29 8.55 15.15 -2.10
CA LEU A 29 7.76 14.07 -2.70
C LEU A 29 8.07 13.96 -4.18
N ALA A 30 7.96 12.74 -4.72
CA ALA A 30 8.14 12.47 -6.13
C ALA A 30 7.06 11.49 -6.62
N LEU A 31 6.58 11.72 -7.84
CA LEU A 31 5.79 10.74 -8.57
C LEU A 31 6.71 9.92 -9.46
N LEU A 32 6.45 8.61 -9.52
CA LEU A 32 7.16 7.70 -10.41
C LEU A 32 6.22 6.64 -10.97
N ASP A 33 6.68 5.98 -12.03
CA ASP A 33 6.06 4.78 -12.55
C ASP A 33 6.61 3.55 -11.79
N PRO A 34 5.78 2.88 -10.97
CA PRO A 34 6.25 1.76 -10.17
C PRO A 34 6.69 0.55 -11.01
N ALA A 35 6.12 0.35 -12.21
CA ALA A 35 6.53 -0.74 -13.09
C ALA A 35 7.93 -0.47 -13.65
N ARG A 36 8.18 0.74 -14.14
CA ARG A 36 9.52 1.15 -14.62
C ARG A 36 10.58 1.09 -13.52
N LEU A 37 10.22 1.45 -12.28
CA LEU A 37 11.13 1.29 -11.14
C LEU A 37 11.53 -0.16 -10.92
N VAL A 38 10.56 -1.09 -10.93
CA VAL A 38 10.83 -2.51 -10.73
C VAL A 38 11.63 -3.11 -11.88
N TRP A 39 11.32 -2.76 -13.13
CA TRP A 39 12.09 -3.21 -14.29
C TRP A 39 13.55 -2.74 -14.23
N GLY A 40 13.79 -1.45 -13.94
CA GLY A 40 15.16 -0.94 -13.81
C GLY A 40 15.92 -1.57 -12.65
N LEU A 41 15.24 -1.95 -11.56
CA LEU A 41 15.85 -2.71 -10.47
C LEU A 41 16.17 -4.16 -10.87
N ALA A 42 15.32 -4.80 -11.67
CA ALA A 42 15.57 -6.14 -12.20
C ALA A 42 16.79 -6.15 -13.12
N ASP A 43 16.86 -5.22 -14.08
CA ASP A 43 18.01 -5.04 -14.97
C ASP A 43 19.31 -4.83 -14.17
N ALA A 44 19.25 -4.01 -13.11
CA ALA A 44 20.40 -3.78 -12.24
C ALA A 44 20.85 -5.06 -11.52
N VAL A 45 19.92 -5.87 -11.01
CA VAL A 45 20.21 -7.17 -10.37
C VAL A 45 20.89 -8.12 -11.35
N GLU A 46 20.35 -8.26 -12.56
CA GLU A 46 20.89 -9.15 -13.59
C GLU A 46 22.27 -8.68 -14.08
N SER A 47 22.47 -7.37 -14.24
CA SER A 47 23.77 -6.79 -14.62
C SER A 47 24.89 -7.07 -13.59
N LEU A 48 24.52 -7.31 -12.34
CA LEU A 48 25.42 -7.67 -11.24
C LEU A 48 25.58 -9.20 -11.10
N GLY A 49 25.01 -9.98 -12.02
CA GLY A 49 25.06 -11.45 -12.02
C GLY A 49 23.99 -12.13 -11.16
N GLY A 50 23.00 -11.38 -10.67
CA GLY A 50 21.81 -11.95 -10.06
C GLY A 50 20.95 -12.70 -11.09
N ILE A 51 20.21 -13.72 -10.63
CA ILE A 51 19.34 -14.52 -11.49
C ILE A 51 17.90 -14.33 -11.00
N ILE A 52 17.01 -13.96 -11.91
CA ILE A 52 15.59 -13.82 -11.64
C ILE A 52 14.86 -15.01 -12.27
N HIS A 53 14.09 -15.72 -11.44
CA HIS A 53 13.18 -16.77 -11.88
C HIS A 53 11.75 -16.31 -11.65
N ASP A 54 11.03 -16.02 -12.73
CA ASP A 54 9.58 -15.79 -12.69
C ASP A 54 8.81 -17.12 -12.73
N GLY A 55 7.49 -17.07 -12.53
CA GLY A 55 6.64 -18.27 -12.51
C GLY A 55 6.99 -19.31 -11.44
N THR A 56 7.90 -18.99 -10.51
CA THR A 56 8.47 -19.93 -9.54
C THR A 56 7.96 -19.61 -8.13
N ARG A 57 6.80 -20.17 -7.80
CA ARG A 57 6.16 -19.95 -6.49
C ARG A 57 6.86 -20.77 -5.40
N VAL A 58 7.40 -20.09 -4.39
CA VAL A 58 7.86 -20.77 -3.16
C VAL A 58 6.68 -21.04 -2.25
N ASP A 59 6.41 -22.32 -1.99
CA ASP A 59 5.28 -22.77 -1.18
C ASP A 59 5.64 -22.91 0.30
N ASP A 60 6.88 -23.32 0.58
CA ASP A 60 7.36 -23.56 1.94
C ASP A 60 8.88 -23.40 2.04
N ILE A 61 9.35 -23.11 3.25
CA ILE A 61 10.77 -22.93 3.57
C ILE A 61 11.06 -23.67 4.87
N ASP A 62 12.03 -24.59 4.83
CA ASP A 62 12.46 -25.37 5.98
C ASP A 62 13.99 -25.33 6.16
N ASP A 63 14.48 -25.72 7.33
CA ASP A 63 15.90 -25.90 7.62
C ASP A 63 16.27 -27.38 7.54
N THR A 64 17.03 -27.75 6.51
CA THR A 64 17.50 -29.12 6.30
C THR A 64 19.02 -29.15 6.39
N ASN A 65 19.54 -29.83 7.42
CA ASN A 65 20.97 -29.99 7.65
C ASN A 65 21.76 -28.66 7.73
N GLY A 66 21.17 -27.63 8.33
CA GLY A 66 21.82 -26.34 8.52
C GLY A 66 21.76 -25.40 7.31
N ARG A 67 20.98 -25.74 6.28
CA ARG A 67 20.69 -24.87 5.13
C ARG A 67 19.18 -24.71 4.91
N LEU A 68 18.79 -23.53 4.43
CA LEU A 68 17.41 -23.25 4.13
C LEU A 68 17.05 -23.86 2.77
N THR A 69 15.98 -24.66 2.77
CA THR A 69 15.48 -25.39 1.60
C THR A 69 14.12 -24.79 1.24
N LEU A 70 14.03 -24.17 0.07
CA LEU A 70 12.84 -23.55 -0.48
C LEU A 70 12.21 -24.50 -1.49
N ARG A 71 10.93 -24.81 -1.31
CA ARG A 71 10.18 -25.73 -2.19
C ARG A 71 9.30 -24.94 -3.15
N SER A 72 9.34 -25.31 -4.43
CA SER A 72 8.48 -24.80 -5.49
C SER A 72 7.95 -25.97 -6.31
N GLY A 73 6.78 -26.51 -5.95
CA GLY A 73 6.28 -27.76 -6.52
C GLY A 73 7.25 -28.95 -6.34
N ALA A 74 7.73 -29.51 -7.46
CA ALA A 74 8.71 -30.59 -7.47
C ALA A 74 10.18 -30.11 -7.43
N HIS A 75 10.41 -28.80 -7.52
CA HIS A 75 11.74 -28.20 -7.55
C HIS A 75 12.13 -27.67 -6.17
N THR A 76 13.45 -27.61 -5.95
CA THR A 76 14.04 -27.17 -4.69
C THR A 76 15.19 -26.23 -4.96
N VAL A 77 15.25 -25.15 -4.18
CA VAL A 77 16.40 -24.24 -4.10
C VAL A 77 16.97 -24.30 -2.69
N VAL A 78 18.29 -24.36 -2.56
CA VAL A 78 18.97 -24.36 -1.27
C VAL A 78 19.77 -23.06 -1.13
N ALA A 79 19.65 -22.41 0.03
CA ALA A 79 20.33 -21.15 0.33
C ALA A 79 20.80 -21.12 1.79
N ASP A 80 21.90 -20.40 2.05
CA ASP A 80 22.37 -20.17 3.42
C ASP A 80 21.55 -19.07 4.13
N ARG A 81 21.02 -18.11 3.36
CA ARG A 81 20.21 -16.98 3.82
C ARG A 81 19.02 -16.74 2.89
N VAL A 82 17.89 -16.30 3.44
CA VAL A 82 16.66 -16.04 2.69
C VAL A 82 16.01 -14.73 3.13
N ILE A 83 15.53 -13.94 2.16
CA ILE A 83 14.67 -12.78 2.41
C ILE A 83 13.31 -13.06 1.80
N VAL A 84 12.24 -12.97 2.59
CA VAL A 84 10.85 -13.07 2.13
C VAL A 84 10.24 -11.68 2.01
N ALA A 85 9.95 -11.26 0.78
CA ALA A 85 9.42 -9.92 0.45
C ALA A 85 8.06 -10.00 -0.28
N THR A 86 7.22 -10.97 0.08
CA THR A 86 5.96 -11.29 -0.61
C THR A 86 4.74 -10.50 -0.12
N ASN A 87 4.94 -9.57 0.81
CA ASN A 87 3.92 -8.65 1.33
C ASN A 87 2.60 -9.34 1.74
N ALA A 88 1.52 -9.19 0.95
CA ALA A 88 0.20 -9.77 1.23
C ALA A 88 0.16 -11.30 1.05
N TRP A 89 1.04 -11.86 0.22
CA TRP A 89 1.19 -13.29 -0.02
C TRP A 89 2.06 -13.92 1.07
N ALA A 90 1.43 -14.24 2.20
CA ALA A 90 2.09 -14.77 3.38
C ALA A 90 2.37 -16.29 3.33
N GLU A 91 2.21 -16.95 2.18
CA GLU A 91 2.37 -18.40 2.05
C GLU A 91 3.76 -18.92 2.43
N PRO A 92 4.88 -18.32 1.97
CA PRO A 92 6.21 -18.82 2.33
C PRO A 92 6.48 -18.80 3.84
N ILE A 93 5.81 -17.91 4.58
CA ILE A 93 5.93 -17.75 6.03
C ILE A 93 4.54 -17.56 6.66
N ARG A 94 3.88 -18.67 6.99
CA ARG A 94 2.51 -18.67 7.58
C ARG A 94 2.34 -17.75 8.80
N GLN A 95 3.40 -17.49 9.55
CA GLN A 95 3.39 -16.54 10.68
C GLN A 95 3.02 -15.11 10.25
N MET A 96 3.37 -14.68 9.03
CA MET A 96 3.02 -13.36 8.50
C MET A 96 1.49 -13.14 8.49
N ARG A 97 0.69 -14.20 8.29
CA ARG A 97 -0.80 -14.14 8.32
C ARG A 97 -1.39 -13.70 9.66
N ARG A 98 -0.61 -13.75 10.75
CA ARG A 98 -1.05 -13.23 12.05
C ARG A 98 -1.02 -11.70 12.08
N TYR A 99 -0.17 -11.08 11.27
CA TYR A 99 0.14 -9.66 11.33
C TYR A 99 -0.29 -8.89 10.10
N ILE A 100 -0.46 -9.57 8.97
CA ILE A 100 -0.76 -8.97 7.66
C ILE A 100 -2.09 -9.56 7.17
N VAL A 101 -3.02 -8.68 6.83
CA VAL A 101 -4.28 -9.02 6.16
C VAL A 101 -4.33 -8.32 4.80
N PRO A 102 -4.82 -8.99 3.74
CA PRO A 102 -5.03 -8.34 2.47
C PRO A 102 -6.28 -7.48 2.51
N VAL A 103 -6.14 -6.24 2.07
CA VAL A 103 -7.26 -5.31 1.88
C VAL A 103 -7.21 -4.83 0.45
N TYR A 104 -8.29 -5.01 -0.30
CA TYR A 104 -8.37 -4.64 -1.70
C TYR A 104 -8.66 -3.16 -1.86
N ASP A 105 -7.82 -2.52 -2.67
CA ASP A 105 -8.00 -1.16 -3.14
C ASP A 105 -8.36 -1.16 -4.62
N HIS A 106 -9.17 -0.18 -5.04
CA HIS A 106 -9.75 -0.10 -6.38
C HIS A 106 -9.32 1.18 -7.06
N VAL A 107 -9.06 1.10 -8.37
CA VAL A 107 -8.52 2.20 -9.15
C VAL A 107 -9.23 2.30 -10.50
N LEU A 108 -9.45 3.53 -10.93
CA LEU A 108 -9.91 3.89 -12.26
C LEU A 108 -8.84 4.70 -12.99
N MET A 109 -8.82 4.57 -14.31
CA MET A 109 -8.08 5.45 -15.21
C MET A 109 -9.04 6.06 -16.22
N THR A 110 -9.07 7.37 -16.33
CA THR A 110 -9.89 8.05 -17.34
C THR A 110 -9.39 7.77 -18.76
N GLU A 111 -10.18 8.13 -19.75
CA GLU A 111 -9.66 8.46 -21.08
C GLU A 111 -8.75 9.71 -21.00
N PRO A 112 -7.89 9.97 -22.00
CA PRO A 112 -7.12 11.20 -22.05
C PRO A 112 -8.06 12.40 -22.05
N LEU A 113 -7.78 13.39 -21.21
CA LEU A 113 -8.54 14.62 -21.16
C LEU A 113 -8.22 15.47 -22.40
N THR A 114 -9.22 16.17 -22.91
CA THR A 114 -9.02 17.21 -23.94
C THR A 114 -8.37 18.45 -23.32
N SER A 115 -7.85 19.35 -24.17
CA SER A 115 -7.30 20.63 -23.70
C SER A 115 -8.33 21.45 -22.93
N GLU A 116 -9.59 21.46 -23.37
CA GLU A 116 -10.68 22.16 -22.69
C GLU A 116 -10.99 21.55 -21.32
N GLN A 117 -10.93 20.21 -21.20
CA GLN A 117 -11.12 19.52 -19.92
C GLN A 117 -9.97 19.79 -18.95
N LEU A 118 -8.72 19.83 -19.44
CA LEU A 118 -7.54 20.18 -18.65
C LEU A 118 -7.62 21.61 -18.13
N GLU A 119 -7.99 22.57 -18.99
CA GLU A 119 -8.20 23.96 -18.59
C GLU A 119 -9.32 24.08 -17.54
N ALA A 120 -10.42 23.35 -17.72
CA ALA A 120 -11.55 23.37 -16.80
C ALA A 120 -11.19 22.87 -15.39
N ILE A 121 -10.25 21.93 -15.24
CA ILE A 121 -9.78 21.46 -13.94
C ILE A 121 -8.60 22.27 -13.37
N GLY A 122 -7.91 23.09 -14.18
CA GLY A 122 -6.79 23.96 -13.76
C GLY A 122 -5.50 23.24 -13.30
N TRP A 123 -5.46 21.91 -13.33
CA TRP A 123 -4.41 21.09 -12.70
C TRP A 123 -3.16 20.94 -13.57
N ASP A 124 -2.40 22.03 -13.76
CA ASP A 124 -1.32 22.08 -14.76
C ASP A 124 -0.03 21.33 -14.40
N ASP A 125 0.35 21.29 -13.13
CA ASP A 125 1.67 20.82 -12.69
C ASP A 125 1.79 19.31 -12.49
N ARG A 126 0.69 18.57 -12.71
CA ARG A 126 0.59 17.12 -12.50
C ARG A 126 1.02 16.67 -11.10
N ALA A 127 0.95 17.55 -10.09
CA ALA A 127 1.26 17.18 -8.72
C ALA A 127 0.36 16.04 -8.26
N GLY A 128 0.87 15.07 -7.50
CA GLY A 128 0.04 14.03 -6.91
C GLY A 128 -0.86 14.61 -5.82
N LEU A 129 -2.10 14.16 -5.77
CA LEU A 129 -3.11 14.65 -4.83
C LEU A 129 -3.65 13.50 -3.98
N ASN A 130 -3.97 13.82 -2.73
CA ASN A 130 -4.74 12.97 -1.85
C ASN A 130 -5.65 13.85 -0.98
N ASP A 131 -6.81 13.32 -0.59
CA ASP A 131 -7.64 14.01 0.40
C ASP A 131 -7.22 13.65 1.85
N SER A 132 -7.79 14.36 2.82
CA SER A 132 -7.48 14.24 4.25
C SER A 132 -8.40 13.28 5.02
N GLY A 133 -9.32 12.59 4.35
CA GLY A 133 -10.24 11.64 4.98
C GLY A 133 -9.51 10.39 5.48
N HIS A 134 -10.15 9.63 6.36
CA HIS A 134 -9.62 8.31 6.71
C HIS A 134 -9.77 7.33 5.54
N GLN A 135 -10.92 7.38 4.86
CA GLN A 135 -11.12 6.78 3.54
C GLN A 135 -10.79 7.80 2.46
N PHE A 136 -9.50 7.97 2.19
CA PHE A 136 -9.04 8.95 1.21
C PHE A 136 -8.97 8.38 -0.20
N HIS A 137 -9.18 9.27 -1.17
CA HIS A 137 -8.75 9.11 -2.54
C HIS A 137 -7.32 9.60 -2.71
N TYR A 138 -6.59 8.93 -3.59
CA TYR A 138 -5.31 9.38 -4.13
C TYR A 138 -5.39 9.38 -5.65
N TYR A 139 -4.83 10.41 -6.27
CA TYR A 139 -4.97 10.60 -7.70
C TYR A 139 -3.82 11.42 -8.27
N ARG A 140 -3.57 11.21 -9.56
CA ARG A 140 -2.52 11.93 -10.29
C ARG A 140 -2.87 11.99 -11.78
N ARG A 141 -2.36 13.01 -12.45
CA ARG A 141 -2.37 13.06 -13.92
C ARG A 141 -1.19 12.28 -14.49
N THR A 142 -1.41 11.48 -15.52
CA THR A 142 -0.36 10.77 -16.27
C THR A 142 0.29 11.68 -17.30
N HIS A 143 1.34 11.18 -17.97
CA HIS A 143 2.01 11.95 -19.03
C HIS A 143 1.13 12.17 -20.26
N ASP A 144 0.22 11.24 -20.54
CA ASP A 144 -0.76 11.30 -21.64
C ASP A 144 -2.12 11.86 -21.18
N ASP A 145 -2.10 12.71 -20.16
CA ASP A 145 -3.23 13.50 -19.68
C ASP A 145 -4.47 12.69 -19.29
N ARG A 146 -4.27 11.50 -18.72
CA ARG A 146 -5.31 10.75 -18.01
C ARG A 146 -5.25 11.04 -16.52
N ILE A 147 -6.35 10.83 -15.81
CA ILE A 147 -6.38 10.85 -14.35
C ILE A 147 -6.44 9.42 -13.84
N LEU A 148 -5.44 9.03 -13.04
CA LEU A 148 -5.50 7.86 -12.18
C LEU A 148 -6.25 8.25 -10.92
N TRP A 149 -7.29 7.49 -10.55
CA TRP A 149 -8.15 7.74 -9.40
C TRP A 149 -8.31 6.47 -8.57
N GLY A 150 -7.71 6.42 -7.38
CA GLY A 150 -7.73 5.24 -6.51
C GLY A 150 -8.12 5.57 -5.07
N GLY A 151 -8.26 4.52 -4.24
CA GLY A 151 -8.51 4.65 -2.81
C GLY A 151 -9.98 4.50 -2.41
N TYR A 152 -10.29 5.04 -1.22
CA TYR A 152 -11.59 5.08 -0.56
C TYR A 152 -12.16 3.73 -0.12
N ASP A 153 -12.42 2.80 -1.05
CA ASP A 153 -13.12 1.54 -0.76
C ASP A 153 -12.17 0.37 -0.47
N ALA A 154 -11.65 0.37 0.75
CA ALA A 154 -10.73 -0.64 1.27
C ALA A 154 -11.47 -1.92 1.73
N ASN A 155 -11.49 -2.96 0.89
CA ASN A 155 -12.30 -4.17 1.12
C ASN A 155 -11.52 -5.35 1.70
N TYR A 156 -11.99 -5.89 2.81
CA TYR A 156 -11.51 -7.15 3.39
C TYR A 156 -12.44 -8.31 3.04
N TYR A 157 -11.86 -9.44 2.65
CA TYR A 157 -12.58 -10.68 2.36
C TYR A 157 -12.28 -11.76 3.40
N PHE A 158 -13.32 -12.46 3.82
CA PHE A 158 -13.25 -13.50 4.85
C PHE A 158 -12.14 -14.51 4.55
N GLY A 159 -11.33 -14.86 5.56
CA GLY A 159 -10.26 -15.84 5.42
C GLY A 159 -9.01 -15.34 4.69
N ASN A 160 -8.83 -14.00 4.55
CA ASN A 160 -7.76 -13.39 3.75
C ASN A 160 -7.82 -13.80 2.28
N GLY A 161 -9.01 -13.75 1.68
CA GLY A 161 -9.21 -14.07 0.26
C GLY A 161 -8.28 -13.28 -0.67
N MET A 162 -7.62 -13.98 -1.59
CA MET A 162 -6.66 -13.42 -2.53
C MET A 162 -6.82 -14.05 -3.91
N GLY A 163 -6.85 -13.23 -4.97
CA GLY A 163 -7.00 -13.71 -6.35
C GLY A 163 -7.91 -12.82 -7.22
N PRO A 164 -7.95 -13.07 -8.54
CA PRO A 164 -8.73 -12.28 -9.49
C PRO A 164 -10.22 -12.18 -9.17
N GLU A 165 -10.79 -13.20 -8.51
CA GLU A 165 -12.19 -13.22 -8.07
C GLU A 165 -12.53 -12.13 -7.04
N TYR A 166 -11.52 -11.57 -6.38
CA TYR A 166 -11.66 -10.49 -5.39
C TYR A 166 -11.41 -9.10 -5.99
N GLU A 167 -10.93 -9.04 -7.23
CA GLU A 167 -10.57 -7.79 -7.93
C GLU A 167 -11.76 -7.19 -8.70
N ASP A 168 -12.68 -8.02 -9.19
CA ASP A 168 -13.83 -7.54 -9.97
C ASP A 168 -15.06 -7.25 -9.11
N ARG A 169 -14.97 -6.18 -8.30
CA ARG A 169 -16.11 -5.67 -7.54
C ARG A 169 -16.72 -4.45 -8.22
N ARG A 170 -17.77 -4.69 -9.02
CA ARG A 170 -18.47 -3.62 -9.77
C ARG A 170 -18.96 -2.47 -8.88
N SER A 171 -19.56 -2.77 -7.74
CA SER A 171 -20.10 -1.75 -6.83
C SER A 171 -19.04 -0.81 -6.25
N SER A 172 -17.81 -1.29 -6.06
CA SER A 172 -16.68 -0.46 -5.60
C SER A 172 -16.23 0.49 -6.70
N HIS A 173 -16.13 0.01 -7.94
CA HIS A 173 -15.78 0.85 -9.10
C HIS A 173 -16.86 1.92 -9.37
N GLU A 174 -18.15 1.57 -9.31
CA GLU A 174 -19.25 2.52 -9.47
C GLU A 174 -19.28 3.58 -8.35
N LEU A 175 -18.92 3.18 -7.12
CA LEU A 175 -18.79 4.09 -5.99
C LEU A 175 -17.68 5.12 -6.21
N ILE A 176 -16.47 4.67 -6.55
CA ILE A 176 -15.34 5.59 -6.75
C ILE A 176 -15.48 6.43 -8.02
N ALA A 177 -16.19 5.92 -9.05
CA ALA A 177 -16.56 6.71 -10.24
C ALA A 177 -17.51 7.86 -9.88
N ARG A 178 -18.51 7.62 -9.02
CA ARG A 178 -19.37 8.70 -8.51
C ARG A 178 -18.56 9.76 -7.77
N HIS A 179 -17.65 9.36 -6.88
CA HIS A 179 -16.82 10.33 -6.16
C HIS A 179 -15.89 11.12 -7.08
N PHE A 180 -15.41 10.50 -8.17
CA PHE A 180 -14.67 11.20 -9.21
C PHE A 180 -15.49 12.35 -9.81
N PHE A 181 -16.75 12.12 -10.19
CA PHE A 181 -17.61 13.17 -10.74
C PHE A 181 -18.12 14.16 -9.69
N GLU A 182 -18.27 13.75 -8.43
CA GLU A 182 -18.51 14.67 -7.31
C GLU A 182 -17.30 15.63 -7.13
N THR A 183 -16.09 15.13 -7.36
CA THR A 183 -14.84 15.92 -7.29
C THR A 183 -14.62 16.78 -8.54
N PHE A 184 -14.91 16.25 -9.73
CA PHE A 184 -14.71 16.93 -11.01
C PHE A 184 -16.01 16.96 -11.83
N PRO A 185 -17.04 17.70 -11.39
CA PRO A 185 -18.32 17.74 -12.09
C PRO A 185 -18.22 18.32 -13.51
N GLN A 186 -17.19 19.13 -13.79
CA GLN A 186 -16.90 19.63 -15.14
C GLN A 186 -16.42 18.54 -16.11
N LEU A 187 -16.08 17.35 -15.62
CA LEU A 187 -15.69 16.20 -16.44
C LEU A 187 -16.84 15.21 -16.67
N GLU A 188 -18.08 15.57 -16.31
CA GLU A 188 -19.25 14.71 -16.51
C GLU A 188 -19.33 14.17 -17.95
N GLY A 189 -19.55 12.86 -18.08
CA GLY A 189 -19.56 12.16 -19.37
C GLY A 189 -18.19 11.65 -19.85
N LEU A 190 -17.09 11.97 -19.16
CA LEU A 190 -15.78 11.38 -19.44
C LEU A 190 -15.78 9.87 -19.16
N GLY A 191 -15.22 9.08 -20.08
CA GLY A 191 -15.09 7.63 -19.93
C GLY A 191 -13.93 7.21 -19.02
N PHE A 192 -14.05 5.99 -18.47
CA PHE A 192 -12.92 5.29 -17.84
C PHE A 192 -12.41 4.21 -18.79
N SER A 193 -11.16 4.37 -19.21
CA SER A 193 -10.50 3.45 -20.14
C SER A 193 -10.02 2.17 -19.47
N HIS A 194 -9.67 2.24 -18.17
CA HIS A 194 -9.20 1.10 -17.41
C HIS A 194 -9.76 1.12 -16.00
N ARG A 195 -9.89 -0.08 -15.42
CA ARG A 195 -10.18 -0.30 -14.00
C ARG A 195 -9.40 -1.51 -13.52
N TRP A 196 -8.94 -1.48 -12.27
CA TRP A 196 -8.33 -2.63 -11.64
C TRP A 196 -8.47 -2.52 -10.12
N ALA A 197 -8.18 -3.62 -9.44
CA ALA A 197 -8.05 -3.66 -8.00
C ALA A 197 -6.82 -4.47 -7.63
N GLY A 198 -6.35 -4.30 -6.40
CA GLY A 198 -5.18 -5.04 -5.93
C GLY A 198 -5.12 -5.15 -4.41
N PRO A 199 -4.52 -6.23 -3.90
CA PRO A 199 -4.41 -6.45 -2.47
C PRO A 199 -3.27 -5.66 -1.84
N ILE A 200 -3.61 -4.92 -0.79
CA ILE A 200 -2.69 -4.22 0.09
C ILE A 200 -2.46 -5.05 1.35
N GLY A 201 -1.20 -5.47 1.56
CA GLY A 201 -0.79 -6.08 2.84
C GLY A 201 -0.87 -5.05 3.97
N THR A 202 -1.89 -5.17 4.82
CA THR A 202 -2.20 -4.22 5.89
C THR A 202 -1.82 -4.80 7.25
N THR A 203 -1.19 -3.98 8.10
CA THR A 203 -0.88 -4.34 9.49
C THR A 203 -1.67 -3.46 10.46
N SER A 204 -1.83 -3.90 11.72
CA SER A 204 -2.51 -3.08 12.73
C SER A 204 -1.80 -1.74 12.99
N LYS A 205 -0.50 -1.64 12.74
CA LYS A 205 0.30 -0.44 13.00
C LYS A 205 0.52 0.47 11.77
N PHE A 206 -0.10 0.13 10.64
CA PHE A 206 -0.04 0.91 9.39
C PHE A 206 1.39 1.21 8.89
N ALA A 207 2.35 0.33 9.20
CA ALA A 207 3.73 0.47 8.80
C ALA A 207 4.35 -0.90 8.48
N ALA A 208 5.39 -0.87 7.62
CA ALA A 208 6.15 -2.07 7.27
C ALA A 208 6.60 -2.83 8.54
N THR A 209 6.40 -4.14 8.50
CA THR A 209 6.71 -5.05 9.60
C THR A 209 7.76 -6.03 9.15
N TYR A 210 8.71 -6.30 10.05
CA TYR A 210 9.84 -7.17 9.82
C TYR A 210 9.77 -8.34 10.77
N GLY A 211 10.43 -9.45 10.43
CA GLY A 211 10.74 -10.51 11.37
C GLY A 211 11.86 -11.40 10.88
N THR A 212 12.31 -12.28 11.76
CA THR A 212 13.35 -13.26 11.47
C THR A 212 12.88 -14.66 11.85
N ARG A 213 13.51 -15.67 11.25
CA ARG A 213 13.32 -17.10 11.55
C ARG A 213 14.64 -17.85 11.34
N PHE A 214 14.71 -19.11 11.78
CA PHE A 214 15.86 -19.99 11.59
C PHE A 214 17.16 -19.34 12.11
N ASP A 215 17.08 -18.82 13.34
CA ASP A 215 18.19 -18.15 14.03
C ASP A 215 18.78 -16.97 13.24
N GLY A 216 17.93 -16.24 12.52
CA GLY A 216 18.32 -15.05 11.76
C GLY A 216 18.69 -15.30 10.30
N ARG A 217 18.85 -16.57 9.88
CA ARG A 217 19.14 -16.92 8.47
C ARG A 217 18.00 -16.57 7.52
N LEU A 218 16.77 -16.39 8.03
CA LEU A 218 15.68 -15.83 7.25
C LEU A 218 15.23 -14.50 7.86
N SER A 219 15.12 -13.47 7.04
CA SER A 219 14.37 -12.26 7.36
C SER A 219 13.16 -12.11 6.43
N TRP A 220 12.14 -11.40 6.90
CA TRP A 220 10.97 -11.08 6.08
C TRP A 220 10.53 -9.65 6.30
N VAL A 221 9.94 -9.06 5.27
CA VAL A 221 9.31 -7.75 5.29
C VAL A 221 7.96 -7.79 4.57
N GLY A 222 6.96 -7.12 5.14
CA GLY A 222 5.65 -6.98 4.52
C GLY A 222 4.77 -6.04 5.32
N GLY A 223 3.50 -5.92 4.91
CA GLY A 223 2.56 -5.09 5.65
C GLY A 223 2.72 -3.59 5.36
N TYR A 224 3.14 -3.25 4.15
CA TYR A 224 3.44 -1.87 3.75
C TYR A 224 2.24 -0.92 3.78
N THR A 225 1.02 -1.44 3.92
CA THR A 225 -0.21 -0.67 4.16
C THR A 225 -0.37 0.54 3.21
N GLY A 226 -0.23 0.30 1.91
CA GLY A 226 -0.40 1.30 0.85
C GLY A 226 0.83 2.15 0.52
N LEU A 227 1.89 2.08 1.34
CA LEU A 227 3.09 2.93 1.19
C LEU A 227 4.30 2.18 0.60
N GLY A 228 4.05 1.04 -0.04
CA GLY A 228 5.09 0.09 -0.46
C GLY A 228 6.09 0.64 -1.45
N VAL A 229 5.64 1.46 -2.40
CA VAL A 229 6.53 2.03 -3.44
C VAL A 229 7.63 2.88 -2.80
N GLY A 230 7.26 3.88 -1.99
CA GLY A 230 8.23 4.77 -1.34
C GLY A 230 9.03 4.09 -0.22
N ALA A 231 8.41 3.19 0.56
CA ALA A 231 9.06 2.56 1.71
C ALA A 231 9.89 1.31 1.36
N SER A 232 9.73 0.75 0.15
CA SER A 232 10.37 -0.51 -0.27
C SER A 232 11.89 -0.50 -0.07
N ARG A 233 12.57 0.57 -0.45
CA ARG A 233 14.03 0.70 -0.31
C ARG A 233 14.48 0.65 1.13
N PHE A 234 13.78 1.34 2.03
CA PHE A 234 14.07 1.28 3.47
C PHE A 234 13.81 -0.14 4.01
N GLY A 235 12.71 -0.77 3.59
CA GLY A 235 12.37 -2.12 4.00
C GLY A 235 13.37 -3.18 3.56
N ALA A 236 13.81 -3.15 2.30
CA ALA A 236 14.85 -4.04 1.79
C ALA A 236 16.15 -3.89 2.59
N ARG A 237 16.54 -2.63 2.84
CA ARG A 237 17.70 -2.27 3.66
C ARG A 237 17.65 -2.86 5.07
N VAL A 238 16.51 -2.78 5.75
CA VAL A 238 16.35 -3.39 7.08
C VAL A 238 16.40 -4.91 6.99
N ALA A 239 15.72 -5.52 6.00
CA ALA A 239 15.70 -6.98 5.84
C ALA A 239 17.10 -7.56 5.58
N LEU A 240 17.93 -6.85 4.80
CA LEU A 240 19.34 -7.20 4.57
C LEU A 240 20.16 -7.14 5.86
N ASP A 241 20.11 -6.03 6.59
CA ASP A 241 20.81 -5.91 7.88
C ASP A 241 20.39 -7.03 8.85
N LEU A 242 19.09 -7.36 8.90
CA LEU A 242 18.57 -8.41 9.77
C LEU A 242 19.05 -9.82 9.38
N VAL A 243 19.11 -10.15 8.09
CA VAL A 243 19.56 -11.48 7.64
C VAL A 243 21.07 -11.65 7.76
N ASP A 244 21.81 -10.54 7.72
CA ASP A 244 23.25 -10.50 7.96
C ASP A 244 23.61 -10.45 9.45
N GLY A 245 22.61 -10.33 10.34
CA GLY A 245 22.82 -10.26 11.79
C GLY A 245 23.42 -8.94 12.27
N LEU A 246 23.24 -7.85 11.50
CA LEU A 246 23.82 -6.55 11.78
C LEU A 246 22.94 -5.70 12.71
N GLU A 247 23.57 -5.11 13.72
CA GLU A 247 22.97 -4.04 14.52
C GLU A 247 23.29 -2.69 13.91
N THR A 248 22.27 -2.00 13.39
CA THR A 248 22.39 -0.70 12.72
C THR A 248 21.36 0.27 13.28
N GLU A 249 21.50 1.57 12.99
CA GLU A 249 20.48 2.56 13.33
C GLU A 249 19.10 2.15 12.82
N ARG A 250 19.03 1.59 11.60
CA ARG A 250 17.78 1.12 10.99
C ARG A 250 17.16 -0.02 11.79
N THR A 251 17.95 -1.02 12.21
CA THR A 251 17.45 -2.16 13.01
C THR A 251 17.18 -1.79 14.48
N ALA A 252 17.69 -0.65 14.94
CA ALA A 252 17.41 -0.09 16.27
C ALA A 252 16.05 0.62 16.37
N LEU A 253 15.47 1.06 15.24
CA LEU A 253 14.22 1.83 15.26
C LEU A 253 13.05 1.06 15.90
N ARG A 254 12.23 1.77 16.67
CA ARG A 254 11.00 1.22 17.28
C ARG A 254 10.07 0.61 16.24
N MET A 255 9.96 1.21 15.05
CA MET A 255 9.13 0.70 13.96
C MET A 255 9.60 -0.67 13.45
N VAL A 256 10.89 -0.99 13.57
CA VAL A 256 11.45 -2.28 13.17
C VAL A 256 11.31 -3.31 14.29
N ARG A 257 11.64 -2.92 15.53
CA ARG A 257 11.63 -3.84 16.69
C ARG A 257 10.24 -4.19 17.19
N ARG A 258 9.26 -3.28 17.06
CA ARG A 258 7.90 -3.49 17.57
C ARG A 258 7.06 -4.27 16.55
N LYS A 259 6.51 -5.41 16.98
CA LYS A 259 5.51 -6.16 16.21
C LYS A 259 4.14 -5.47 16.25
N PRO A 260 3.37 -5.48 15.14
CA PRO A 260 1.97 -5.10 15.18
C PRO A 260 1.20 -6.05 16.09
N MET A 261 0.04 -5.58 16.57
CA MET A 261 -0.90 -6.47 17.24
C MET A 261 -1.40 -7.51 16.24
N PRO A 262 -1.41 -8.80 16.61
CA PRO A 262 -1.89 -9.84 15.73
C PRO A 262 -3.40 -9.66 15.49
N PHE A 263 -3.83 -9.86 14.25
CA PHE A 263 -5.25 -9.96 13.94
C PHE A 263 -5.84 -11.22 14.57
N PRO A 264 -7.05 -11.15 15.15
CA PRO A 264 -7.70 -12.33 15.71
C PRO A 264 -7.98 -13.38 14.62
N PRO A 265 -8.30 -14.63 14.98
CA PRO A 265 -8.76 -15.63 14.02
C PRO A 265 -10.16 -15.27 13.49
N GLU A 266 -10.57 -15.91 12.39
CA GLU A 266 -11.95 -15.83 11.92
C GLU A 266 -12.90 -16.58 12.87
N PRO A 267 -14.16 -16.14 13.04
CA PRO A 267 -14.83 -15.00 12.37
C PRO A 267 -14.61 -13.63 13.05
N LEU A 268 -13.88 -13.59 14.18
CA LEU A 268 -13.68 -12.36 14.97
C LEU A 268 -12.93 -11.27 14.19
N ARG A 269 -12.01 -11.67 13.31
CA ARG A 269 -11.29 -10.76 12.41
C ARG A 269 -12.24 -10.00 11.49
N SER A 270 -13.07 -10.74 10.75
CA SER A 270 -14.07 -10.13 9.87
C SER A 270 -14.97 -9.16 10.63
N LEU A 271 -15.45 -9.57 11.81
CA LEU A 271 -16.26 -8.71 12.65
C LEU A 271 -15.53 -7.43 13.08
N ALA A 272 -14.29 -7.55 13.55
CA ALA A 272 -13.47 -6.41 13.96
C ALA A 272 -13.22 -5.44 12.81
N ILE A 273 -12.78 -5.95 11.65
CA ILE A 273 -12.49 -5.13 10.47
C ILE A 273 -13.74 -4.40 9.98
N GLN A 274 -14.87 -5.10 9.85
CA GLN A 274 -16.11 -4.48 9.38
C GLN A 274 -16.67 -3.45 10.38
N THR A 275 -16.51 -3.68 11.68
CA THR A 275 -16.89 -2.72 12.72
C THR A 275 -16.02 -1.47 12.65
N THR A 276 -14.71 -1.62 12.50
CA THR A 276 -13.78 -0.50 12.32
C THR A 276 -14.09 0.27 11.05
N ARG A 277 -14.30 -0.38 9.90
CA ARG A 277 -14.70 0.29 8.64
C ARG A 277 -15.96 1.14 8.81
N ARG A 278 -16.99 0.61 9.48
CA ARG A 278 -18.23 1.37 9.76
C ARG A 278 -17.99 2.57 10.67
N ALA A 279 -17.10 2.43 11.66
CA ALA A 279 -16.72 3.52 12.56
C ALA A 279 -15.94 4.61 11.82
N ILE A 280 -15.02 4.22 10.92
CA ILE A 280 -14.28 5.12 10.04
C ILE A 280 -15.25 5.90 9.13
N ALA A 281 -16.12 5.19 8.40
CA ALA A 281 -17.12 5.83 7.53
C ALA A 281 -18.05 6.80 8.29
N LYS A 282 -18.34 6.50 9.56
CA LYS A 282 -19.09 7.42 10.43
C LYS A 282 -18.26 8.64 10.83
N ALA A 283 -16.99 8.45 11.15
CA ALA A 283 -16.08 9.55 11.49
C ALA A 283 -15.92 10.50 10.30
N ASP A 284 -15.68 9.97 9.09
CA ASP A 284 -15.54 10.78 7.87
C ASP A 284 -16.81 11.59 7.57
N ARG A 285 -18.00 11.00 7.75
CA ARG A 285 -19.28 11.74 7.57
C ARG A 285 -19.55 12.80 8.64
N THR A 286 -19.03 12.64 9.85
CA THR A 286 -19.38 13.51 11.00
C THR A 286 -18.26 14.46 11.41
N GLY A 287 -17.06 14.28 10.87
CA GLY A 287 -15.84 14.96 11.31
C GLY A 287 -15.44 14.62 12.76
N LYS A 288 -16.01 13.57 13.37
CA LYS A 288 -15.79 13.23 14.79
C LYS A 288 -15.40 11.77 14.97
N GLU A 289 -14.25 11.56 15.60
CA GLU A 289 -13.81 10.21 15.97
C GLU A 289 -14.66 9.61 17.11
N GLY A 290 -15.24 8.45 16.82
CA GLY A 290 -15.95 7.65 17.80
C GLY A 290 -15.04 7.14 18.92
N TRP A 291 -15.64 6.66 20.01
CA TRP A 291 -14.90 6.05 21.13
C TRP A 291 -14.07 4.84 20.68
N LEU A 292 -14.57 4.06 19.72
CA LEU A 292 -13.89 2.86 19.22
C LEU A 292 -12.55 3.20 18.56
N LEU A 293 -12.52 4.18 17.65
CA LEU A 293 -11.29 4.59 16.94
C LEU A 293 -10.26 5.14 17.92
N ARG A 294 -10.69 5.98 18.87
CA ARG A 294 -9.82 6.50 19.94
C ARG A 294 -9.24 5.40 20.84
N SER A 295 -10.03 4.38 21.17
CA SER A 295 -9.56 3.22 21.93
C SER A 295 -8.55 2.39 21.12
N LEU A 296 -8.80 2.18 19.83
CA LEU A 296 -7.87 1.47 18.94
C LEU A 296 -6.54 2.22 18.81
N ALA A 297 -6.56 3.53 18.62
CA ALA A 297 -5.36 4.37 18.56
C ALA A 297 -4.53 4.26 19.85
N ARG A 298 -5.17 4.31 21.03
CA ARG A 298 -4.49 4.13 22.34
C ARG A 298 -3.85 2.75 22.49
N LEU A 299 -4.40 1.72 21.85
CA LEU A 299 -3.84 0.37 21.85
C LEU A 299 -2.75 0.19 20.78
N GLY A 300 -2.41 1.23 20.05
CA GLY A 300 -1.41 1.18 18.98
C GLY A 300 -1.95 0.54 17.70
N VAL A 301 -3.20 0.84 17.35
CA VAL A 301 -3.78 0.55 16.03
C VAL A 301 -4.08 1.86 15.32
N GLY A 302 -3.36 2.17 14.24
CA GLY A 302 -3.54 3.40 13.47
C GLY A 302 -2.25 4.02 12.96
N PHE A 303 -2.31 5.17 12.30
CA PHE A 303 -1.12 5.88 11.80
C PHE A 303 -0.23 6.46 12.92
N ASP A 304 -0.79 6.73 14.10
CA ASP A 304 -0.06 7.27 15.26
C ASP A 304 0.56 6.18 16.18
N SER A 305 0.64 4.93 15.70
CA SER A 305 0.93 3.76 16.56
C SER A 305 2.36 3.23 16.59
#